data_AF-A0A518BNU0-F1
#
_entry.id   AF-A0A518BNU0-F1
#
_cell.length_a   1.000
_cell.length_b   1.000
_cell.length_c   1.000
_cell.angle_alpha   90.00
_cell.angle_beta   90.00
_cell.angle_gamma   90.00
#
_symmetry.space_group_name_H-M   'P 1'
#
loop_
_entity.id
_entity.type
_entity.pdbx_description
1 polymer ?
#
loop_
_entity_poly.entity_id
_entity_poly.type
_entity_poly.pdbx_seq_one_letter_code
_entity_poly.pdbx_strand_id
1 'polypeptide(L)'
;MKRSSVAVVGAVLIAALAAEFTGLAPDERWRPPPKPPSASAALLGPIGRVFASAQWVRVDAAFAAGRPAQAFALAERALELDPGATEGWEILVWFQAIQLASPAREPDGERRRQWLENGLAVAARGEQSAREPAALARLAGDVLFVHADAEPATPWPGGRKALLELAQTHYRRAAELGDTEAHASAEGVARKLAGMGD
;
A
#
# COMPACT_ATOMS: atom_id res chain seq x y z
N MET A 1 -36.34 -23.18 24.24
CA MET A 1 -36.34 -21.87 23.55
C MET A 1 -34.95 -21.24 23.65
N LYS A 2 -34.16 -21.26 22.57
CA LYS A 2 -32.82 -20.63 22.49
C LYS A 2 -32.77 -19.82 21.18
N ARG A 3 -33.30 -18.60 21.21
CA ARG A 3 -33.26 -17.61 20.13
C ARG A 3 -32.95 -16.24 20.73
N SER A 4 -31.75 -16.07 21.27
CA SER A 4 -31.37 -14.79 21.89
C SER A 4 -29.91 -14.39 21.68
N SER A 5 -29.02 -15.31 21.28
CA SER A 5 -27.59 -15.00 21.15
C SER A 5 -27.18 -14.46 19.76
N VAL A 6 -27.93 -14.78 18.70
CA VAL A 6 -27.61 -14.34 17.32
C VAL A 6 -27.96 -12.87 17.09
N ALA A 7 -29.01 -12.36 17.73
CA ALA A 7 -29.46 -10.99 17.56
C ALA A 7 -28.52 -9.96 18.23
N VAL A 8 -27.89 -10.34 19.35
CA VAL A 8 -26.98 -9.45 20.10
C VAL A 8 -25.65 -9.26 19.38
N VAL A 9 -25.11 -10.32 18.74
CA VAL A 9 -23.88 -10.22 17.93
C VAL A 9 -24.13 -9.37 16.68
N GLY A 10 -25.29 -9.51 16.04
CA GLY A 10 -25.66 -8.68 14.88
C GLY A 10 -25.84 -7.20 15.23
N ALA A 11 -26.41 -6.87 16.39
CA ALA A 11 -26.61 -5.49 16.82
C ALA A 11 -25.31 -4.80 17.26
N VAL A 12 -24.38 -5.52 17.90
CA VAL A 12 -23.06 -4.98 18.27
C VAL A 12 -22.19 -4.74 17.03
N LEU A 13 -22.28 -5.60 16.01
CA LEU A 13 -21.60 -5.41 14.72
C LEU A 13 -22.14 -4.22 13.92
N ILE A 14 -23.47 -4.02 13.91
CA ILE A 14 -24.08 -2.85 13.26
C ILE A 14 -23.76 -1.56 14.03
N ALA A 15 -23.73 -1.60 15.37
CA ALA A 15 -23.35 -0.45 16.19
C ALA A 15 -21.86 -0.09 16.04
N ALA A 16 -20.96 -1.07 15.94
CA ALA A 16 -19.55 -0.83 15.63
C ALA A 16 -19.33 -0.31 14.19
N LEU A 17 -20.22 -0.67 13.25
CA LEU A 17 -20.25 -0.12 11.89
C LEU A 17 -20.85 1.30 11.82
N ALA A 18 -21.67 1.71 12.79
CA ALA A 18 -22.36 2.99 12.82
C ALA A 18 -21.69 4.04 13.72
N ALA A 19 -20.99 3.63 14.77
CA ALA A 19 -20.42 4.52 15.78
C ALA A 19 -18.90 4.66 15.61
N GLU A 20 -18.45 5.34 14.55
CA GLU A 20 -17.15 6.02 14.49
C GLU A 20 -17.06 6.89 13.23
N PHE A 21 -17.96 7.90 13.21
CA PHE A 21 -18.04 8.96 12.20
C PHE A 21 -17.42 10.27 12.72
N THR A 22 -16.42 10.19 13.60
CA THR A 22 -15.66 11.36 14.04
C THR A 22 -14.50 11.60 13.09
N GLY A 23 -14.71 12.57 12.20
CA GLY A 23 -13.76 13.04 11.22
C GLY A 23 -12.46 13.53 11.84
N LEU A 24 -11.48 12.63 11.92
CA LEU A 24 -10.09 13.00 11.75
C LEU A 24 -9.80 12.76 10.29
N ALA A 25 -9.95 13.79 9.47
CA ALA A 25 -9.27 13.82 8.19
C ALA A 25 -7.78 13.66 8.51
N PRO A 26 -7.09 12.62 8.00
CA PRO A 26 -5.65 12.65 8.03
C PRO A 26 -5.15 13.99 7.50
N ASP A 27 -4.16 14.56 8.17
CA ASP A 27 -3.46 15.69 7.61
C ASP A 27 -2.86 15.29 6.25
N GLU A 28 -2.40 16.28 5.48
CA GLU A 28 -1.64 16.05 4.24
C GLU A 28 -0.35 15.21 4.43
N ARG A 29 -0.06 14.76 5.66
CA ARG A 29 1.09 13.96 6.06
C ARG A 29 0.66 12.58 6.56
N TRP A 30 -0.43 12.03 6.02
CA TRP A 30 -0.83 10.65 6.34
C TRP A 30 0.39 9.74 6.25
N ARG A 31 0.76 9.15 7.38
CA ARG A 31 1.77 8.10 7.47
C ARG A 31 1.05 6.80 7.78
N PRO A 32 1.43 5.69 7.14
CA PRO A 32 0.92 4.39 7.52
C PRO A 32 1.25 4.14 9.01
N PRO A 33 0.25 3.92 9.88
CA PRO A 33 0.52 3.65 11.28
C PRO A 33 1.27 2.31 11.41
N PRO A 34 2.27 2.19 12.30
CA PRO A 34 2.82 0.90 12.64
C PRO A 34 1.73 0.09 13.37
N LYS A 35 1.15 -0.91 12.70
CA LYS A 35 0.10 -1.75 13.29
C LYS A 35 0.52 -3.22 13.26
N PRO A 36 0.50 -3.95 14.40
CA PRO A 36 0.69 -5.40 14.40
C PRO A 36 -0.48 -6.09 13.68
N PRO A 37 -0.34 -7.37 13.25
CA PRO A 37 -1.41 -8.12 12.61
C PRO A 37 -2.68 -8.11 13.48
N SER A 38 -3.83 -7.78 12.87
CA SER A 38 -5.04 -7.45 13.61
C SER A 38 -5.70 -8.71 14.23
N ALA A 39 -6.06 -8.62 15.52
CA ALA A 39 -6.89 -9.63 16.19
C ALA A 39 -8.32 -9.69 15.60
N SER A 40 -8.74 -8.64 14.90
CA SER A 40 -10.04 -8.49 14.24
C SER A 40 -10.23 -9.49 13.09
N ALA A 41 -9.18 -9.75 12.31
CA ALA A 41 -9.22 -10.73 11.21
C ALA A 41 -9.50 -12.16 11.73
N ALA A 42 -8.95 -12.51 12.89
CA ALA A 42 -9.19 -13.81 13.53
C ALA A 42 -10.63 -13.98 14.05
N LEU A 43 -11.29 -12.87 14.39
CA LEU A 43 -12.61 -12.87 15.02
C LEU A 43 -13.77 -12.97 14.00
N LEU A 44 -13.58 -12.47 12.78
CA LEU A 44 -14.63 -12.39 11.76
C LEU A 44 -14.59 -13.56 10.75
N GLY A 45 -13.48 -14.30 10.70
CA GLY A 45 -13.34 -15.46 9.83
C GLY A 45 -13.64 -15.15 8.35
N PRO A 46 -14.31 -16.04 7.60
CA PRO A 46 -14.55 -15.87 6.16
C PRO A 46 -15.36 -14.63 5.76
N ILE A 47 -16.20 -14.10 6.67
CA ILE A 47 -17.08 -12.96 6.38
C ILE A 47 -16.29 -11.64 6.41
N GLY A 48 -15.13 -11.60 7.07
CA GLY A 48 -14.22 -10.44 7.04
C GLY A 48 -13.88 -9.98 5.63
N ARG A 49 -13.72 -10.92 4.68
CA ARG A 49 -13.46 -10.62 3.26
C ARG A 49 -14.61 -9.86 2.60
N VAL A 50 -15.85 -10.22 2.90
CA VAL A 50 -17.04 -9.54 2.36
C VAL A 50 -17.12 -8.10 2.87
N PHE A 51 -16.86 -7.90 4.16
CA PHE A 51 -16.80 -6.55 4.73
C PHE A 51 -15.62 -5.74 4.18
N ALA A 52 -14.47 -6.37 3.93
CA ALA A 52 -13.33 -5.73 3.27
C ALA A 52 -13.69 -5.27 1.85
N SER A 53 -14.35 -6.10 1.03
CA SER A 53 -14.81 -5.71 -0.32
C SER A 53 -15.74 -4.50 -0.29
N ALA A 54 -16.65 -4.43 0.69
CA ALA A 54 -17.52 -3.26 0.84
C ALA A 54 -16.74 -1.98 1.19
N GLN A 55 -15.61 -2.08 1.93
CA GLN A 55 -14.74 -0.93 2.17
C GLN A 55 -14.03 -0.50 0.89
N TRP A 56 -13.56 -1.42 0.03
CA TRP A 56 -12.90 -1.06 -1.22
C TRP A 56 -13.78 -0.25 -2.17
N VAL A 57 -15.08 -0.56 -2.27
CA VAL A 57 -16.04 0.29 -3.01
C VAL A 57 -16.09 1.72 -2.45
N ARG A 58 -15.96 1.88 -1.13
CA ARG A 58 -15.94 3.21 -0.48
C ARG A 58 -14.59 3.91 -0.66
N VAL A 59 -13.49 3.16 -0.74
CA VAL A 59 -12.16 3.67 -1.06
C VAL A 59 -12.17 4.30 -2.45
N ASP A 60 -12.68 3.58 -3.45
CA ASP A 60 -12.80 4.09 -4.82
C ASP A 60 -13.64 5.35 -4.89
N ALA A 61 -14.80 5.35 -4.22
CA ALA A 61 -15.67 6.53 -4.14
C ALA A 61 -15.00 7.72 -3.42
N ALA A 62 -14.18 7.48 -2.40
CA ALA A 62 -13.45 8.52 -1.70
C ALA A 62 -12.31 9.10 -2.55
N PHE A 63 -11.55 8.27 -3.27
CA PHE A 63 -10.55 8.73 -4.22
C PHE A 63 -11.17 9.51 -5.38
N ALA A 64 -12.25 9.01 -5.97
CA ALA A 64 -12.98 9.70 -7.04
C ALA A 64 -13.54 11.06 -6.60
N ALA A 65 -13.92 11.18 -5.32
CA ALA A 65 -14.39 12.42 -4.72
C ALA A 65 -13.26 13.36 -4.25
N GLY A 66 -11.99 13.05 -4.53
CA GLY A 66 -10.85 13.88 -4.12
C GLY A 66 -10.64 13.92 -2.60
N ARG A 67 -11.04 12.86 -1.87
CA ARG A 67 -10.89 12.72 -0.41
C ARG A 67 -9.86 11.64 -0.06
N PRO A 68 -8.57 11.81 -0.42
CA PRO A 68 -7.55 10.76 -0.27
C PRO A 68 -7.36 10.34 1.19
N ALA A 69 -7.46 11.30 2.11
CA ALA A 69 -7.35 11.06 3.54
C ALA A 69 -8.43 10.08 4.05
N GLN A 70 -9.68 10.26 3.61
CA GLN A 70 -10.77 9.32 3.92
C GLN A 70 -10.56 7.97 3.24
N ALA A 71 -10.10 7.97 1.98
CA ALA A 71 -9.86 6.75 1.22
C ALA A 71 -8.79 5.87 1.91
N PHE A 72 -7.69 6.46 2.38
CA PHE A 72 -6.65 5.73 3.11
C PHE A 72 -7.17 5.15 4.42
N ALA A 73 -7.96 5.89 5.19
CA ALA A 73 -8.56 5.37 6.42
C ALA A 73 -9.50 4.17 6.15
N LEU A 74 -10.25 4.21 5.06
CA LEU A 74 -11.12 3.10 4.64
C LEU A 74 -10.32 1.89 4.16
N ALA A 75 -9.24 2.11 3.41
CA ALA A 75 -8.35 1.08 2.92
C ALA A 75 -7.61 0.36 4.05
N GLU A 76 -7.08 1.09 5.04
CA GLU A 76 -6.50 0.49 6.24
C GLU A 76 -7.51 -0.38 6.99
N ARG A 77 -8.76 0.10 7.16
CA ARG A 77 -9.84 -0.72 7.75
C ARG A 77 -10.15 -1.96 6.92
N ALA A 78 -10.11 -1.87 5.59
CA ALA A 78 -10.30 -3.02 4.71
C ALA A 78 -9.19 -4.07 4.92
N LEU A 79 -7.94 -3.63 5.01
CA LEU A 79 -6.77 -4.48 5.25
C LEU A 79 -6.71 -5.03 6.69
N GLU A 80 -7.28 -4.32 7.67
CA GLU A 80 -7.48 -4.88 9.00
C GLU A 80 -8.46 -6.05 9.01
N LEU A 81 -9.43 -6.06 8.10
CA LEU A 81 -10.43 -7.13 7.95
C LEU A 81 -9.92 -8.29 7.10
N ASP A 82 -9.16 -8.01 6.04
CA ASP A 82 -8.48 -9.01 5.20
C ASP A 82 -7.03 -8.61 4.91
N PRO A 83 -6.09 -8.87 5.83
CA PRO A 83 -4.67 -8.52 5.65
C PRO A 83 -3.99 -9.34 4.55
N GLY A 84 -4.62 -10.43 4.10
CA GLY A 84 -4.15 -11.26 2.99
C GLY A 84 -4.50 -10.72 1.61
N ALA A 85 -5.27 -9.63 1.50
CA ALA A 85 -5.68 -9.06 0.23
C ALA A 85 -4.52 -8.29 -0.44
N THR A 86 -3.70 -8.99 -1.23
CA THR A 86 -2.56 -8.41 -1.97
C THR A 86 -2.95 -7.15 -2.74
N GLU A 87 -4.02 -7.21 -3.54
CA GLU A 87 -4.51 -6.08 -4.35
C GLU A 87 -4.80 -4.84 -3.49
N GLY A 88 -5.30 -5.01 -2.27
CA GLY A 88 -5.56 -3.90 -1.37
C GLY A 88 -4.28 -3.17 -0.94
N TRP A 89 -3.21 -3.92 -0.70
CA TRP A 89 -1.88 -3.35 -0.45
C TRP A 89 -1.34 -2.66 -1.71
N GLU A 90 -1.47 -3.28 -2.88
CA GLU A 90 -1.02 -2.71 -4.16
C GLU A 90 -1.71 -1.37 -4.48
N ILE A 91 -3.01 -1.26 -4.24
CA ILE A 91 -3.77 -0.01 -4.42
C ILE A 91 -3.18 1.10 -3.54
N LEU A 92 -2.90 0.82 -2.26
CA LEU A 92 -2.32 1.79 -1.34
C LEU A 92 -0.90 2.20 -1.75
N VAL A 93 -0.09 1.26 -2.21
CA VAL A 93 1.27 1.54 -2.71
C VAL A 93 1.17 2.42 -3.95
N TRP A 94 0.37 2.01 -4.94
CA TRP A 94 0.24 2.72 -6.21
C TRP A 94 -0.28 4.16 -6.02
N PHE A 95 -1.30 4.34 -5.18
CA PHE A 95 -1.85 5.68 -4.98
C PHE A 95 -0.83 6.62 -4.33
N GLN A 96 -0.05 6.13 -3.36
CA GLN A 96 0.96 6.95 -2.71
C GLN A 96 2.20 7.15 -3.57
N ALA A 97 2.84 6.05 -3.94
CA ALA A 97 4.14 6.05 -4.61
C ALA A 97 4.06 6.23 -6.13
N ILE A 98 2.88 6.33 -6.76
CA ILE A 98 2.78 6.71 -8.18
C ILE A 98 1.93 7.97 -8.33
N GLN A 99 0.71 7.97 -7.81
CA GLN A 99 -0.19 9.12 -8.01
C GLN A 99 0.25 10.35 -7.22
N LEU A 100 0.32 10.24 -5.89
CA LEU A 100 0.64 11.38 -5.01
C LEU A 100 2.11 11.78 -5.10
N ALA A 101 3.01 10.82 -5.33
CA ALA A 101 4.42 11.09 -5.54
C ALA A 101 4.72 11.63 -6.97
N SER A 102 3.74 11.78 -7.86
CA SER A 102 4.01 12.31 -9.21
C SER A 102 4.24 13.82 -9.23
N PRO A 103 5.11 14.35 -10.10
CA PRO A 103 5.30 15.79 -10.27
C PRO A 103 4.03 16.54 -10.73
N ALA A 104 3.12 15.84 -11.42
CA ALA A 104 1.85 16.43 -11.87
C ALA A 104 0.88 16.70 -10.71
N ARG A 105 0.98 15.94 -9.62
CA ARG A 105 0.12 16.07 -8.42
C ARG A 105 0.81 16.84 -7.30
N GLU A 106 2.11 16.64 -7.12
CA GLU A 106 2.88 17.22 -6.04
C GLU A 106 4.13 17.93 -6.59
N PRO A 107 4.10 19.27 -6.71
CA PRO A 107 5.22 20.04 -7.24
C PRO A 107 6.42 20.03 -6.30
N ASP A 108 6.21 19.91 -4.98
CA ASP A 108 7.28 19.88 -3.98
C ASP A 108 8.02 18.52 -4.01
N GLY A 109 9.30 18.55 -4.35
CA GLY A 109 10.13 17.35 -4.42
C GLY A 109 10.25 16.60 -3.10
N GLU A 110 10.34 17.30 -1.96
CA GLU A 110 10.45 16.66 -0.65
C GLU A 110 9.13 15.97 -0.27
N ARG A 111 8.00 16.56 -0.61
CA ARG A 111 6.69 15.91 -0.43
C ARG A 111 6.53 14.69 -1.34
N ARG A 112 7.00 14.76 -2.59
CA ARG A 112 7.05 13.56 -3.47
C ARG A 112 7.87 12.44 -2.85
N ARG A 113 9.06 12.76 -2.32
CA ARG A 113 9.92 11.79 -1.62
C ARG A 113 9.16 11.16 -0.44
N GLN A 114 8.47 11.95 0.37
CA GLN A 114 7.68 11.42 1.50
C GLN A 114 6.56 10.48 1.05
N TRP A 115 5.86 10.78 -0.04
CA TRP A 115 4.84 9.88 -0.58
C TRP A 115 5.42 8.56 -1.10
N LEU A 116 6.58 8.62 -1.77
CA LEU A 116 7.31 7.42 -2.19
C LEU A 116 7.72 6.58 -0.97
N GLU A 117 8.31 7.19 0.06
CA GLU A 117 8.68 6.51 1.31
C GLU A 117 7.47 5.86 1.98
N ASN A 118 6.32 6.53 2.04
CA ASN A 118 5.11 5.97 2.62
C ASN A 118 4.58 4.77 1.81
N GLY A 119 4.60 4.84 0.47
CA GLY A 119 4.21 3.71 -0.37
C GLY A 119 5.14 2.50 -0.18
N LEU A 120 6.45 2.72 -0.10
CA LEU A 120 7.41 1.64 0.20
C LEU A 120 7.18 1.02 1.60
N ALA A 121 6.85 1.84 2.59
CA ALA A 121 6.49 1.36 3.92
C ALA A 121 5.21 0.52 3.92
N VAL A 122 4.21 0.87 3.09
CA VAL A 122 3.01 0.04 2.88
C VAL A 122 3.36 -1.28 2.23
N ALA A 123 4.19 -1.29 1.18
CA ALA A 123 4.62 -2.53 0.53
C ALA A 123 5.32 -3.47 1.52
N ALA A 124 6.23 -2.94 2.34
CA ALA A 124 6.95 -3.70 3.37
C ALA A 124 6.02 -4.25 4.48
N ARG A 125 4.94 -3.53 4.83
CA ARG A 125 3.91 -4.05 5.73
C ARG A 125 3.13 -5.18 5.08
N GLY A 126 2.68 -4.99 3.84
CA GLY A 126 1.88 -5.97 3.12
C GLY A 126 2.66 -7.27 2.85
N GLU A 127 3.97 -7.21 2.61
CA GLU A 127 4.82 -8.41 2.42
C GLU A 127 4.73 -9.38 3.63
N GLN A 128 4.45 -8.88 4.82
CA GLN A 128 4.38 -9.69 6.04
C GLN A 128 3.06 -10.48 6.17
N SER A 129 2.01 -10.12 5.44
CA SER A 129 0.67 -10.69 5.63
C SER A 129 -0.11 -11.00 4.35
N ALA A 130 0.27 -10.43 3.20
CA ALA A 130 -0.38 -10.64 1.92
C ALA A 130 -0.25 -12.11 1.46
N ARG A 131 -1.22 -12.58 0.68
CA ARG A 131 -1.15 -13.93 0.07
C ARG A 131 -0.05 -14.06 -0.96
N GLU A 132 0.28 -12.95 -1.63
CA GLU A 132 1.29 -12.90 -2.69
C GLU A 132 2.34 -11.83 -2.34
N PRO A 133 3.23 -12.10 -1.36
CA PRO A 133 4.22 -11.12 -0.91
C PRO A 133 5.23 -10.76 -2.00
N ALA A 134 5.50 -11.68 -2.93
CA ALA A 134 6.38 -11.45 -4.08
C ALA A 134 5.88 -10.30 -4.97
N ALA A 135 4.57 -10.18 -5.15
CA ALA A 135 3.95 -9.11 -5.95
C ALA A 135 4.22 -7.72 -5.33
N LEU A 136 4.17 -7.60 -3.99
CA LEU A 136 4.46 -6.34 -3.30
C LEU A 136 5.94 -5.98 -3.33
N ALA A 137 6.83 -6.98 -3.23
CA ALA A 137 8.26 -6.76 -3.42
C ALA A 137 8.55 -6.30 -4.86
N ARG A 138 7.92 -6.90 -5.87
CA ARG A 138 8.08 -6.48 -7.27
C ARG A 138 7.55 -5.06 -7.48
N LEU A 139 6.36 -4.76 -6.98
CA LEU A 139 5.76 -3.43 -7.07
C LEU A 139 6.66 -2.36 -6.42
N ALA A 140 7.27 -2.65 -5.28
CA ALA A 140 8.24 -1.74 -4.66
C ALA A 140 9.44 -1.46 -5.59
N GLY A 141 9.93 -2.49 -6.31
CA GLY A 141 10.94 -2.33 -7.35
C GLY A 141 10.47 -1.44 -8.51
N ASP A 142 9.26 -1.69 -9.00
CA ASP A 142 8.65 -0.95 -10.10
C ASP A 142 8.49 0.54 -9.78
N VAL A 143 7.97 0.88 -8.59
CA VAL A 143 7.79 2.30 -8.20
C VAL A 143 9.15 3.01 -8.09
N LEU A 144 10.17 2.37 -7.52
CA LEU A 144 11.51 2.94 -7.42
C LEU A 144 12.14 3.16 -8.80
N PHE A 145 11.97 2.19 -9.71
CA PHE A 145 12.46 2.30 -11.08
C PHE A 145 11.79 3.46 -11.83
N VAL A 146 10.46 3.60 -11.72
CA VAL A 146 9.71 4.72 -12.30
C VAL A 146 10.22 6.06 -11.75
N HIS A 147 10.42 6.16 -10.44
CA HIS A 147 10.92 7.38 -9.81
C HIS A 147 12.38 7.72 -10.18
N ALA A 148 13.19 6.72 -10.51
CA ALA A 148 14.54 6.92 -11.03
C ALA A 148 14.55 7.52 -12.45
N ASP A 149 13.46 7.36 -13.21
CA ASP A 149 13.28 7.91 -14.56
C ASP A 149 12.33 9.11 -14.63
N ALA A 150 11.81 9.55 -13.48
CA ALA A 150 10.86 10.66 -13.43
C ALA A 150 11.52 12.01 -13.76
N GLU A 151 10.76 12.87 -14.42
CA GLU A 151 11.12 14.26 -14.68
C GLU A 151 10.02 15.21 -14.16
N PRO A 152 10.34 16.19 -13.28
CA PRO A 152 11.60 16.32 -12.55
C PRO A 152 11.88 15.12 -11.64
N ALA A 153 13.18 14.85 -11.44
CA ALA A 153 13.63 13.77 -10.58
C ALA A 153 13.05 13.89 -9.16
N THR A 154 12.77 12.74 -8.55
CA THR A 154 12.43 12.69 -7.12
C THR A 154 13.73 12.89 -6.33
N PRO A 155 13.81 13.88 -5.43
CA PRO A 155 15.00 14.06 -4.61
C PRO A 155 15.12 12.83 -3.72
N TRP A 156 16.17 12.05 -3.91
CA TRP A 156 16.44 10.85 -3.13
C TRP A 156 17.88 10.91 -2.63
N PRO A 157 18.17 10.52 -1.38
CA PRO A 157 19.56 10.41 -0.91
C PRO A 157 20.37 9.48 -1.81
N GLY A 158 21.47 9.96 -2.39
CA GLY A 158 22.25 9.22 -3.40
C GLY A 158 21.67 9.26 -4.83
N GLY A 159 20.60 10.01 -5.04
CA GLY A 159 20.02 10.32 -6.34
C GLY A 159 19.47 9.11 -7.10
N ARG A 160 19.42 9.25 -8.43
CA ARG A 160 18.91 8.22 -9.36
C ARG A 160 19.58 6.86 -9.18
N LYS A 161 20.90 6.85 -8.95
CA LYS A 161 21.66 5.60 -8.77
C LYS A 161 21.15 4.83 -7.54
N ALA A 162 20.97 5.51 -6.41
CA ALA A 162 20.47 4.89 -5.19
C ALA A 162 19.03 4.36 -5.33
N LEU A 163 18.15 5.06 -6.07
CA LEU A 163 16.81 4.54 -6.40
C LEU A 163 16.89 3.23 -7.20
N LEU A 164 17.77 3.15 -8.19
CA LEU A 164 17.96 1.94 -9.00
C LEU A 164 18.58 0.80 -8.18
N GLU A 165 19.55 1.07 -7.31
CA GLU A 165 20.12 0.06 -6.41
C GLU A 165 19.05 -0.51 -5.46
N LEU A 166 18.17 0.35 -4.95
CA LEU A 166 17.05 -0.08 -4.12
C LEU A 166 16.00 -0.85 -4.94
N ALA A 167 15.68 -0.43 -6.16
CA ALA A 167 14.79 -1.15 -7.07
C ALA A 167 15.30 -2.56 -7.35
N GLN A 168 16.60 -2.70 -7.65
CA GLN A 168 17.25 -3.99 -7.84
C GLN A 168 17.14 -4.88 -6.60
N THR A 169 17.27 -4.30 -5.40
CA THR A 169 17.14 -5.03 -4.14
C THR A 169 15.74 -5.61 -3.98
N HIS A 170 14.70 -4.82 -4.30
CA HIS A 170 13.32 -5.27 -4.27
C HIS A 170 12.98 -6.32 -5.34
N TYR A 171 13.53 -6.22 -6.55
CA TYR A 171 13.37 -7.28 -7.56
C TYR A 171 14.05 -8.59 -7.16
N ARG A 172 15.25 -8.54 -6.57
CA ARG A 172 15.89 -9.75 -6.01
C ARG A 172 15.03 -10.35 -4.91
N ARG A 173 14.46 -9.53 -4.04
CA ARG A 173 13.54 -9.99 -2.99
C ARG A 173 12.29 -10.66 -3.56
N ALA A 174 11.67 -10.09 -4.59
CA ALA A 174 10.53 -10.70 -5.27
C ALA A 174 10.89 -12.06 -5.89
N ALA A 175 12.07 -12.17 -6.50
CA ALA A 175 12.60 -13.41 -7.02
C ALA A 175 12.82 -14.49 -5.94
N GLU A 176 13.38 -14.11 -4.78
CA GLU A 176 13.51 -15.00 -3.62
C GLU A 176 12.16 -15.50 -3.09
N LEU A 177 11.11 -14.69 -3.25
CA LEU A 177 9.73 -15.03 -2.87
C LEU A 177 8.97 -15.81 -3.96
N GLY A 178 9.62 -16.14 -5.08
CA GLY A 178 9.07 -16.99 -6.14
C GLY A 178 8.56 -16.26 -7.39
N ASP A 179 8.76 -14.94 -7.52
CA ASP A 179 8.45 -14.21 -8.75
C ASP A 179 9.52 -14.46 -9.82
N THR A 180 9.18 -15.26 -10.83
CA THR A 180 10.11 -15.63 -11.91
C THR A 180 10.44 -14.47 -12.85
N GLU A 181 9.54 -13.48 -12.99
CA GLU A 181 9.75 -12.32 -13.86
C GLU A 181 10.66 -11.28 -13.20
N ALA A 182 10.70 -11.26 -11.87
CA ALA A 182 11.54 -10.34 -11.10
C ALA A 182 13.05 -10.50 -11.36
N HIS A 183 13.52 -11.71 -11.75
CA HIS A 183 14.92 -11.91 -12.16
C HIS A 183 15.30 -11.04 -13.36
N ALA A 184 14.48 -11.05 -14.40
CA ALA A 184 14.73 -10.26 -15.62
C ALA A 184 14.72 -8.75 -15.31
N SER A 185 13.85 -8.32 -14.39
CA SER A 185 13.78 -6.93 -13.92
C SER A 185 15.05 -6.54 -13.16
N ALA A 186 15.54 -7.38 -12.24
CA ALA A 186 16.78 -7.15 -11.49
C ALA A 186 18.01 -7.02 -12.42
N GLU A 187 18.09 -7.87 -13.45
CA GLU A 187 19.14 -7.79 -14.48
C GLU A 187 19.01 -6.54 -15.35
N GLY A 188 17.79 -6.14 -15.71
CA GLY A 188 17.52 -4.90 -16.44
C GLY A 188 18.06 -3.69 -15.69
N VAL A 189 17.80 -3.62 -14.38
CA VAL A 189 18.36 -2.58 -13.52
C VAL A 189 19.88 -2.69 -13.40
N ALA A 190 20.44 -3.90 -13.32
CA ALA A 190 21.90 -4.11 -13.26
C ALA A 190 22.61 -3.54 -14.50
N ARG A 191 22.07 -3.80 -15.69
CA ARG A 191 22.60 -3.25 -16.95
C ARG A 191 22.56 -1.73 -16.97
N LYS A 192 21.45 -1.15 -16.50
CA LYS A 192 21.29 0.30 -16.40
C LYS A 192 22.30 0.93 -15.44
N LEU A 193 22.50 0.33 -14.27
CA LEU A 193 23.51 0.75 -13.30
C LEU A 193 24.94 0.68 -13.87
N ALA A 194 25.28 -0.38 -14.60
CA ALA A 194 26.58 -0.51 -15.25
C ALA A 194 26.81 0.58 -16.31
N GLY A 195 25.77 0.95 -17.06
CA GLY A 195 25.82 2.05 -18.04
C GLY A 195 25.84 3.45 -17.43
N MET A 196 25.70 3.59 -16.11
CA MET A 196 25.87 4.86 -15.40
C MET A 196 27.30 5.07 -14.90
N GLY A 197 28.20 4.10 -15.14
CA GLY A 197 29.63 4.23 -14.89
C GLY A 197 30.34 4.90 -16.07
N ASP A 198 30.34 6.23 -16.05
CA ASP A 198 31.45 7.17 -16.34
C ASP A 198 30.96 8.60 -16.05
#